data_AF-A0A2D0KZP1-F1
#
_entry.id   AF-A0A2D0KZP1-F1
#
_cell.length_a   1.000
_cell.length_b   1.000
_cell.length_c   1.000
_cell.angle_alpha   90.00
_cell.angle_beta   90.00
_cell.angle_gamma   90.00
#
_symmetry.space_group_name_H-M   'P 1'
#
loop_
_entity.id
_entity.type
_entity.pdbx_description
1 polymer ?
#
loop_
_entity_poly.entity_id
_entity_poly.type
_entity_poly.pdbx_seq_one_letter_code
_entity_poly.pdbx_strand_id
1 'polypeptide(L)'
;MEETFLRGDKLESYLPMGENGQAVHLSALQLRETLRLRQLSEVANSLAIPQVNEQGDRIDWYASFSGNVVPWAAATDDERQAALKQLEANKVAIEQLSAQMLSQKTHEMRLFGALLSKTIQFPDKDHVYLVDGKPVLTFWGFVNAQQQARPNPFDCLKLNRPAPSNTGKSTGIPPVPTTLAKPSVKIEEVLSISRSAGKQTRRWVIPRWLWWVLPILLLFILLMLLRGCVPNWYFWGVSPSTHLVSKLPMQEEKNLQDGKRILLPPEIAVSPPETNTIDAMNPTLSTQLNLPTTPTVGLNSTSGKVSIPSPLSTVDNTPPVLLKVPSVDALVIPDNAVQKGTVDFLNGRWYAGAGIQDIRTGKPLRLMYQVTDGKGFVEMVRGDGIRCQAPVTAAMESGSLKLDNHDEAKCSDGSTYTMPEVICQSDSQGVTACKGRYNEKTLFPMSIKREAD
;
A
#
# COMPACT_ATOMS: atom_id res chain seq x y z
N MET A 1 -22.05 -4.84 -3.72
CA MET A 1 -21.51 -6.17 -4.05
C MET A 1 -21.33 -6.87 -2.72
N GLU A 2 -21.89 -8.06 -2.52
CA GLU A 2 -21.94 -8.69 -1.19
C GLU A 2 -20.65 -9.46 -0.91
N GLU A 3 -19.72 -8.82 -0.20
CA GLU A 3 -18.46 -9.40 0.27
C GLU A 3 -18.73 -10.48 1.33
N THR A 4 -18.27 -11.72 1.10
CA THR A 4 -18.53 -12.84 2.01
C THR A 4 -17.36 -13.04 2.98
N PHE A 5 -17.62 -12.96 4.28
CA PHE A 5 -16.59 -13.16 5.32
C PHE A 5 -16.04 -14.59 5.31
N LEU A 6 -14.71 -14.74 5.41
CA LEU A 6 -14.00 -16.02 5.42
C LEU A 6 -13.28 -16.29 6.74
N ARG A 7 -12.44 -15.34 7.16
CA ARG A 7 -11.56 -15.46 8.34
C ARG A 7 -11.16 -14.07 8.81
N GLY A 8 -10.96 -13.88 10.11
CA GLY A 8 -10.20 -12.75 10.61
C GLY A 8 -9.51 -13.05 11.92
N ASP A 9 -8.25 -12.65 12.02
CA ASP A 9 -7.31 -13.10 13.04
C ASP A 9 -6.31 -11.99 13.37
N LYS A 10 -5.60 -12.11 14.50
CA LYS A 10 -4.66 -11.08 14.95
C LYS A 10 -3.36 -11.11 14.18
N LEU A 11 -2.85 -9.93 13.84
CA LEU A 11 -1.58 -9.75 13.14
C LEU A 11 -0.37 -10.20 13.98
N GLU A 12 -0.46 -10.27 15.31
CA GLU A 12 0.64 -10.71 16.19
C GLU A 12 1.09 -12.17 15.97
N SER A 13 0.24 -12.99 15.35
CA SER A 13 0.55 -14.39 15.00
C SER A 13 1.35 -14.53 13.69
N TYR A 14 1.47 -13.47 12.88
CA TYR A 14 1.93 -13.54 11.50
C TYR A 14 3.05 -12.53 11.20
N LEU A 15 3.94 -12.90 10.28
CA LEU A 15 4.94 -12.00 9.71
C LEU A 15 4.45 -11.54 8.33
N PRO A 16 4.17 -10.24 8.12
CA PRO A 16 3.84 -9.71 6.80
C PRO A 16 5.06 -9.75 5.88
N MET A 17 4.88 -10.27 4.66
CA MET A 17 5.84 -10.07 3.58
C MET A 17 5.64 -8.72 2.92
N GLY A 18 6.72 -8.21 2.33
CA GLY A 18 6.77 -6.91 1.69
C GLY A 18 8.07 -6.71 0.93
N GLU A 19 8.19 -5.55 0.31
CA GLU A 19 9.38 -5.08 -0.41
C GLU A 19 9.70 -3.67 0.07
N ASN A 20 10.98 -3.38 0.40
CA ASN A 20 11.44 -2.04 0.81
C ASN A 20 10.57 -1.36 1.91
N GLY A 21 10.06 -2.14 2.86
CA GLY A 21 9.18 -1.67 3.95
C GLY A 21 7.69 -1.61 3.61
N GLN A 22 7.30 -1.70 2.34
CA GLN A 22 5.90 -1.76 1.92
C GLN A 22 5.38 -3.19 2.05
N ALA A 23 4.44 -3.44 2.97
CA ALA A 23 3.81 -4.74 3.15
C ALA A 23 2.79 -5.05 2.03
N VAL A 24 2.69 -6.33 1.67
CA VAL A 24 1.79 -6.82 0.61
C VAL A 24 0.33 -6.51 0.94
N HIS A 25 -0.10 -6.74 2.18
CA HIS A 25 -1.50 -6.53 2.59
C HIS A 25 -1.91 -5.04 2.57
N LEU A 26 -1.00 -4.10 2.84
CA LEU A 26 -1.26 -2.67 2.71
C LEU A 26 -1.46 -2.24 1.25
N SER A 27 -0.89 -3.00 0.31
CA SER A 27 -0.99 -2.77 -1.13
C SER A 27 -2.11 -3.58 -1.78
N ALA A 28 -2.89 -4.32 -0.99
CA ALA A 28 -3.72 -5.41 -1.48
C ALA A 28 -4.78 -4.98 -2.51
N LEU A 29 -5.49 -3.88 -2.25
CA LEU A 29 -6.50 -3.36 -3.18
C LEU A 29 -5.89 -2.98 -4.54
N GLN A 30 -4.70 -2.36 -4.55
CA GLN A 30 -4.00 -2.00 -5.79
C GLN A 30 -3.51 -3.24 -6.55
N LEU A 31 -2.99 -4.25 -5.84
CA LEU A 31 -2.55 -5.52 -6.43
C LEU A 31 -3.72 -6.27 -7.09
N ARG A 32 -4.85 -6.41 -6.38
CA ARG A 32 -6.08 -7.02 -6.88
C ARG A 32 -6.65 -6.29 -8.09
N GLU A 33 -6.76 -4.96 -8.01
CA GLU A 33 -7.33 -4.16 -9.08
C GLU A 33 -6.44 -4.16 -10.33
N THR A 34 -5.11 -4.12 -10.15
CA THR A 34 -4.18 -4.26 -11.29
C THR A 34 -4.29 -5.63 -11.95
N LEU A 35 -4.50 -6.72 -11.19
CA LEU A 35 -4.79 -8.04 -11.77
C LEU A 35 -6.09 -8.02 -12.58
N ARG A 36 -7.17 -7.42 -12.06
CA ARG A 36 -8.45 -7.26 -12.77
C ARG A 36 -8.30 -6.47 -14.08
N LEU A 37 -7.59 -5.35 -14.06
CA LEU A 37 -7.29 -4.51 -15.22
C LEU A 37 -6.39 -5.19 -16.25
N ARG A 38 -5.61 -6.20 -15.85
CA ARG A 38 -4.79 -7.08 -16.70
C ARG A 38 -5.54 -8.34 -17.16
N GLN A 39 -6.87 -8.34 -17.08
CA GLN A 39 -7.75 -9.47 -17.45
C GLN A 39 -7.55 -10.74 -16.59
N LEU A 40 -6.78 -10.67 -15.50
CA LEU A 40 -6.53 -11.77 -14.56
C LEU A 40 -7.58 -11.81 -13.44
N SER A 41 -8.86 -11.66 -13.79
CA SER A 41 -9.97 -11.57 -12.83
C SER A 41 -10.10 -12.80 -11.92
N GLU A 42 -9.88 -14.02 -12.45
CA GLU A 42 -9.91 -15.24 -11.63
C GLU A 42 -8.72 -15.34 -10.67
N VAL A 43 -7.61 -14.66 -10.97
CA VAL A 43 -6.48 -14.51 -10.01
C VAL A 43 -6.88 -13.54 -8.90
N ALA A 44 -7.44 -12.38 -9.26
CA ALA A 44 -7.92 -11.39 -8.30
C ALA A 44 -9.03 -11.94 -7.38
N ASN A 45 -9.94 -12.77 -7.92
CA ASN A 45 -10.98 -13.47 -7.15
C ASN A 45 -10.43 -14.56 -6.23
N SER A 46 -9.31 -15.20 -6.59
CA SER A 46 -8.67 -16.21 -5.73
C SER A 46 -7.87 -15.66 -4.55
N LEU A 47 -7.69 -14.35 -4.50
CA LEU A 47 -7.22 -13.62 -3.33
C LEU A 47 -8.45 -13.14 -2.55
N ALA A 48 -8.38 -13.06 -1.23
CA ALA A 48 -9.38 -12.35 -0.42
C ALA A 48 -9.16 -10.82 -0.41
N ILE A 49 -10.15 -10.06 0.04
CA ILE A 49 -10.08 -8.62 0.35
C ILE A 49 -9.72 -8.48 1.83
N PRO A 50 -8.58 -7.85 2.20
CA PRO A 50 -8.29 -7.55 3.59
C PRO A 50 -9.00 -6.27 4.05
N GLN A 51 -9.61 -6.34 5.23
CA GLN A 51 -10.13 -5.20 6.00
C GLN A 51 -9.39 -5.17 7.35
N VAL A 52 -8.57 -4.16 7.60
CA VAL A 52 -7.84 -4.00 8.87
C VAL A 52 -8.70 -3.22 9.86
N ASN A 53 -8.77 -3.68 11.12
CA ASN A 53 -9.53 -3.00 12.17
C ASN A 53 -8.94 -1.61 12.51
N GLU A 54 -9.71 -0.80 13.23
CA GLU A 54 -9.30 0.55 13.62
C GLU A 54 -8.02 0.56 14.47
N GLN A 55 -7.81 -0.47 15.29
CA GLN A 55 -6.68 -0.61 16.20
C GLN A 55 -5.40 -1.11 15.51
N GLY A 56 -5.48 -1.51 14.23
CA GLY A 56 -4.33 -1.96 13.43
C GLY A 56 -3.70 -3.28 13.87
N ASP A 57 -4.39 -4.09 14.69
CA ASP A 57 -3.88 -5.33 15.28
C ASP A 57 -4.62 -6.60 14.84
N ARG A 58 -5.75 -6.46 14.15
CA ARG A 58 -6.57 -7.56 13.60
C ARG A 58 -6.96 -7.27 12.15
N ILE A 59 -7.02 -8.32 11.35
CA ILE A 59 -7.35 -8.24 9.93
C ILE A 59 -8.43 -9.28 9.59
N ASP A 60 -9.54 -8.82 9.03
CA ASP A 60 -10.61 -9.64 8.47
C ASP A 60 -10.42 -9.81 6.96
N TRP A 61 -10.86 -10.94 6.43
CA TRP A 61 -10.70 -11.31 5.02
C TRP A 61 -12.03 -11.78 4.43
N TYR A 62 -12.37 -11.20 3.28
CA TYR A 62 -13.64 -11.44 2.59
C TYR A 62 -13.40 -11.93 1.15
N ALA A 63 -14.29 -12.76 0.62
CA ALA A 63 -14.33 -13.05 -0.81
C ALA A 63 -14.96 -11.86 -1.57
N SER A 64 -14.44 -11.57 -2.76
CA SER A 64 -14.98 -10.52 -3.66
C SER A 64 -16.26 -10.92 -4.40
N PHE A 65 -16.85 -12.07 -4.05
CA PHE A 65 -18.06 -12.62 -4.61
C PHE A 65 -18.76 -13.50 -3.56
N SER A 66 -20.06 -13.69 -3.73
CA SER A 66 -20.92 -14.40 -2.81
C SER A 66 -21.05 -15.88 -3.20
N GLY A 67 -21.19 -16.78 -2.23
CA GLY A 67 -21.32 -18.21 -2.49
C GLY A 67 -21.25 -19.07 -1.22
N ASN A 68 -21.46 -20.38 -1.37
CA ASN A 68 -21.29 -21.32 -0.25
C ASN A 68 -19.80 -21.41 0.14
N VAL A 69 -19.48 -21.24 1.43
CA VAL A 69 -18.11 -21.21 1.95
C VAL A 69 -17.74 -22.56 2.59
N VAL A 70 -16.73 -23.23 2.04
CA VAL A 70 -16.20 -24.50 2.55
C VAL A 70 -14.71 -24.33 2.89
N PRO A 71 -14.27 -24.45 4.16
CA PRO A 71 -12.85 -24.39 4.48
C PRO A 71 -12.11 -25.61 3.91
N TRP A 72 -10.83 -25.48 3.55
CA TRP A 72 -10.03 -26.55 2.92
C TRP A 72 -10.08 -27.88 3.68
N ALA A 73 -10.12 -27.83 5.02
CA ALA A 73 -10.23 -29.01 5.88
C ALA A 73 -11.54 -29.79 5.74
N ALA A 74 -12.63 -29.16 5.27
CA ALA A 74 -13.95 -29.76 5.06
C ALA A 74 -14.27 -30.11 3.60
N ALA A 75 -13.56 -29.52 2.63
CA ALA A 75 -13.71 -29.83 1.20
C ALA A 75 -13.40 -31.30 0.88
N THR A 76 -14.06 -31.86 -0.13
CA THR A 76 -13.77 -33.19 -0.67
C THR A 76 -12.44 -33.22 -1.41
N ASP A 77 -11.88 -34.41 -1.63
CA ASP A 77 -10.58 -34.54 -2.32
C ASP A 77 -10.65 -34.18 -3.82
N ASP A 78 -11.82 -34.28 -4.46
CA ASP A 78 -12.02 -33.82 -5.84
C ASP A 78 -12.09 -32.30 -5.92
N GLU A 79 -12.84 -31.65 -5.01
CA GLU A 79 -12.85 -30.19 -4.86
C GLU A 79 -11.45 -29.63 -4.57
N ARG A 80 -10.70 -30.28 -3.66
CA ARG A 80 -9.29 -29.93 -3.36
C ARG A 80 -8.41 -30.04 -4.60
N GLN A 81 -8.55 -31.09 -5.41
CA GLN A 81 -7.75 -31.25 -6.62
C GLN A 81 -8.08 -30.18 -7.67
N ALA A 82 -9.36 -29.88 -7.89
CA ALA A 82 -9.79 -28.82 -8.80
C ALA A 82 -9.30 -27.44 -8.35
N ALA A 83 -9.47 -27.13 -7.06
CA ALA A 83 -9.02 -25.90 -6.44
C ALA A 83 -7.50 -25.72 -6.44
N LEU A 84 -6.74 -26.78 -6.14
CA LEU A 84 -5.27 -26.77 -6.21
C LEU A 84 -4.79 -26.49 -7.64
N LYS A 85 -5.41 -27.11 -8.65
CA LYS A 85 -5.08 -26.88 -10.06
C LYS A 85 -5.34 -25.43 -10.48
N GLN A 86 -6.43 -24.81 -10.01
CA GLN A 86 -6.71 -23.39 -10.25
C GLN A 86 -5.69 -22.48 -9.52
N LEU A 87 -5.33 -22.80 -8.27
CA LEU A 87 -4.31 -22.07 -7.51
C LEU A 87 -2.93 -22.14 -8.19
N GLU A 88 -2.52 -23.31 -8.70
CA GLU A 88 -1.26 -23.48 -9.43
C GLU A 88 -1.24 -22.69 -10.75
N ALA A 89 -2.35 -22.66 -11.50
CA ALA A 89 -2.48 -21.82 -12.69
C ALA A 89 -2.39 -20.32 -12.34
N ASN A 90 -3.07 -19.89 -11.27
CA ASN A 90 -3.05 -18.50 -10.80
C ASN A 90 -1.64 -18.06 -10.34
N LYS A 91 -0.87 -18.95 -9.68
CA LYS A 91 0.54 -18.72 -9.34
C LYS A 91 1.39 -18.46 -10.58
N VAL A 92 1.26 -19.27 -11.62
CA VAL A 92 2.03 -19.09 -12.87
C VAL A 92 1.72 -17.73 -13.53
N ALA A 93 0.45 -17.31 -13.55
CA ALA A 93 0.06 -15.99 -14.06
C ALA A 93 0.65 -14.82 -13.23
N ILE A 94 0.67 -14.95 -11.89
CA ILE A 94 1.29 -13.99 -10.97
C ILE A 94 2.80 -13.90 -11.22
N GLU A 95 3.50 -15.04 -11.37
CA GLU A 95 4.94 -15.09 -11.59
C GLU A 95 5.34 -14.49 -12.95
N GLN A 96 4.56 -14.76 -14.01
CA GLN A 96 4.75 -14.15 -15.33
C GLN A 96 4.56 -12.63 -15.31
N LEU A 97 3.48 -12.13 -14.71
CA LEU A 97 3.23 -10.69 -14.60
C LEU A 97 4.28 -10.02 -13.69
N SER A 98 4.67 -10.66 -12.59
CA SER A 98 5.77 -10.22 -11.72
C SER A 98 7.07 -10.04 -12.52
N ALA A 99 7.48 -11.04 -13.31
CA ALA A 99 8.68 -10.96 -14.15
C ALA A 99 8.58 -9.85 -15.21
N GLN A 100 7.40 -9.64 -15.81
CA GLN A 100 7.16 -8.54 -16.76
C GLN A 100 7.26 -7.15 -16.10
N MET A 101 6.88 -7.02 -14.82
CA MET A 101 6.94 -5.76 -14.08
C MET A 101 8.36 -5.50 -13.50
N LEU A 102 9.07 -6.56 -13.12
CA LEU A 102 10.47 -6.50 -12.65
C LEU A 102 11.49 -6.10 -13.73
N SER A 103 11.19 -6.36 -15.01
CA SER A 103 12.04 -5.94 -16.13
C SER A 103 11.85 -4.48 -16.56
N GLN A 104 10.87 -3.76 -15.98
CA GLN A 104 10.63 -2.36 -16.29
C GLN A 104 11.69 -1.44 -15.68
N LYS A 105 11.97 -0.29 -16.33
CA LYS A 105 12.96 0.67 -15.83
C LYS A 105 12.46 1.40 -14.58
N THR A 106 11.20 1.81 -14.58
CA THR A 106 10.52 2.57 -13.52
C THR A 106 10.58 1.85 -12.17
N HIS A 107 10.98 2.56 -11.11
CA HIS A 107 11.09 1.99 -9.77
C HIS A 107 9.74 1.45 -9.25
N GLU A 108 8.66 2.20 -9.44
CA GLU A 108 7.30 1.82 -9.03
C GLU A 108 6.83 0.51 -9.68
N MET A 109 7.13 0.29 -10.96
CA MET A 109 6.78 -0.95 -11.66
C MET A 109 7.58 -2.14 -11.12
N ARG A 110 8.87 -1.95 -10.83
CA ARG A 110 9.71 -3.00 -10.20
C ARG A 110 9.26 -3.31 -8.77
N LEU A 111 8.90 -2.29 -8.00
CA LEU A 111 8.34 -2.43 -6.65
C LEU A 111 7.01 -3.19 -6.70
N PHE A 112 6.12 -2.83 -7.63
CA PHE A 112 4.86 -3.56 -7.86
C PHE A 112 5.13 -5.03 -8.24
N GLY A 113 6.09 -5.31 -9.13
CA GLY A 113 6.47 -6.68 -9.49
C GLY A 113 7.01 -7.48 -8.30
N ALA A 114 7.92 -6.88 -7.51
CA ALA A 114 8.47 -7.50 -6.31
C ALA A 114 7.39 -7.79 -5.25
N LEU A 115 6.44 -6.87 -5.03
CA LEU A 115 5.27 -7.10 -4.17
C LEU A 115 4.36 -8.20 -4.74
N LEU A 116 4.12 -8.18 -6.05
CA LEU A 116 3.30 -9.17 -6.74
C LEU A 116 3.87 -10.59 -6.59
N SER A 117 5.19 -10.76 -6.66
CA SER A 117 5.85 -12.06 -6.43
C SER A 117 5.55 -12.69 -5.06
N LYS A 118 5.20 -11.85 -4.07
CA LYS A 118 4.97 -12.24 -2.67
C LYS A 118 3.48 -12.45 -2.33
N THR A 119 2.55 -12.20 -3.27
CA THR A 119 1.11 -12.28 -3.00
C THR A 119 0.61 -13.70 -2.79
N ILE A 120 1.20 -14.70 -3.45
CA ILE A 120 0.71 -16.08 -3.42
C ILE A 120 1.26 -16.92 -2.25
N GLN A 121 2.03 -16.28 -1.34
CA GLN A 121 2.40 -16.85 -0.05
C GLN A 121 1.30 -16.63 0.99
N PHE A 122 1.06 -17.63 1.84
CA PHE A 122 0.07 -17.62 2.91
C PHE A 122 0.55 -18.53 4.05
N PRO A 123 -0.02 -18.48 5.27
CA PRO A 123 0.53 -19.20 6.41
C PRO A 123 0.51 -20.73 6.21
N ASP A 124 -0.67 -21.31 6.01
CA ASP A 124 -0.90 -22.75 5.90
C ASP A 124 -2.30 -23.07 5.32
N LYS A 125 -2.63 -24.36 5.20
CA LYS A 125 -3.88 -24.85 4.61
C LYS A 125 -5.17 -24.36 5.29
N ASP A 126 -5.14 -23.96 6.56
CA ASP A 126 -6.33 -23.56 7.32
C ASP A 126 -6.70 -22.07 7.04
N HIS A 127 -6.00 -21.46 6.08
CA HIS A 127 -6.22 -20.13 5.54
C HIS A 127 -6.78 -20.17 4.10
N VAL A 128 -7.08 -21.36 3.56
CA VAL A 128 -7.66 -21.57 2.22
C VAL A 128 -9.14 -21.99 2.34
N TYR A 129 -9.97 -21.36 1.53
CA TYR A 129 -11.42 -21.58 1.49
C TYR A 129 -11.85 -21.83 0.05
N LEU A 130 -12.93 -22.58 -0.14
CA LEU A 130 -13.65 -22.66 -1.40
C LEU A 130 -14.92 -21.83 -1.26
N VAL A 131 -15.19 -20.93 -2.21
CA VAL A 131 -16.41 -20.15 -2.30
C VAL A 131 -17.05 -20.50 -3.65
N ASP A 132 -18.23 -21.13 -3.61
CA ASP A 132 -18.89 -21.68 -4.81
C ASP A 132 -17.93 -22.57 -5.64
N GLY A 133 -17.18 -23.45 -4.96
CA GLY A 133 -16.16 -24.32 -5.55
C GLY A 133 -14.84 -23.65 -5.97
N LYS A 134 -14.78 -22.31 -6.03
CA LYS A 134 -13.55 -21.58 -6.40
C LYS A 134 -12.63 -21.34 -5.19
N PRO A 135 -11.31 -21.54 -5.30
CA PRO A 135 -10.38 -21.29 -4.20
C PRO A 135 -10.21 -19.79 -3.92
N VAL A 136 -10.26 -19.41 -2.64
CA VAL A 136 -9.93 -18.07 -2.14
C VAL A 136 -8.93 -18.19 -0.98
N LEU A 137 -7.80 -17.51 -1.10
CA LEU A 137 -6.75 -17.42 -0.09
C LEU A 137 -7.03 -16.28 0.90
N THR A 138 -6.98 -16.55 2.19
CA THR A 138 -6.90 -15.55 3.26
C THR A 138 -5.46 -15.44 3.78
N PHE A 139 -5.12 -14.34 4.47
CA PHE A 139 -3.75 -14.09 4.95
C PHE A 139 -2.67 -14.18 3.86
N TRP A 140 -3.04 -13.84 2.62
CA TRP A 140 -2.10 -13.81 1.51
C TRP A 140 -1.15 -12.62 1.65
N GLY A 141 0.13 -12.83 1.34
CA GLY A 141 1.20 -11.93 1.73
C GLY A 141 1.65 -12.06 3.20
N PHE A 142 1.28 -13.13 3.92
CA PHE A 142 1.79 -13.45 5.27
C PHE A 142 2.38 -14.86 5.39
N VAL A 143 3.25 -15.04 6.38
CA VAL A 143 3.65 -16.35 6.93
C VAL A 143 3.37 -16.38 8.43
N ASN A 144 3.35 -17.57 9.05
CA ASN A 144 3.32 -17.69 10.51
C ASN A 144 4.60 -17.06 11.11
N ALA A 145 4.49 -16.31 12.21
CA ALA A 145 5.58 -15.46 12.72
C ALA A 145 6.88 -16.21 13.11
N GLN A 146 6.80 -17.53 13.32
CA GLN A 146 7.95 -18.40 13.66
C GLN A 146 8.42 -19.25 12.46
N GLN A 147 7.96 -18.96 11.24
CA GLN A 147 8.24 -19.72 10.02
C GLN A 147 8.79 -18.81 8.90
N GLN A 148 9.58 -19.40 7.99
CA GLN A 148 10.07 -18.71 6.80
C GLN A 148 9.11 -18.90 5.61
N ALA A 149 9.20 -18.03 4.61
CA ALA A 149 8.47 -18.15 3.35
C ALA A 149 8.77 -19.50 2.67
N ARG A 150 7.71 -20.21 2.26
CA ARG A 150 7.81 -21.59 1.76
C ARG A 150 8.17 -21.56 0.27
N PRO A 151 9.25 -22.24 -0.21
CA PRO A 151 9.69 -22.13 -1.61
C PRO A 151 8.61 -22.45 -2.64
N ASN A 152 7.70 -23.38 -2.32
CA ASN A 152 6.42 -23.53 -3.01
C ASN A 152 5.25 -23.34 -2.01
N PRO A 153 4.39 -22.32 -2.18
CA PRO A 153 3.28 -22.05 -1.26
C PRO A 153 2.22 -23.16 -1.19
N PHE A 154 2.06 -23.99 -2.22
CA PHE A 154 0.98 -24.99 -2.26
C PHE A 154 1.36 -26.39 -1.78
N ASP A 155 2.62 -26.65 -1.39
CA ASP A 155 3.01 -27.97 -0.86
C ASP A 155 2.24 -28.35 0.42
N CYS A 156 1.83 -27.36 1.22
CA CYS A 156 0.99 -27.56 2.39
C CYS A 156 -0.44 -28.05 2.06
N LEU A 157 -0.91 -27.85 0.82
CA LEU A 157 -2.21 -28.29 0.32
C LEU A 157 -2.16 -29.72 -0.24
N LYS A 158 -0.98 -30.13 -0.75
CA LYS A 158 -0.71 -31.48 -1.27
C LYS A 158 -0.56 -32.54 -0.17
N LEU A 159 -0.25 -32.11 1.05
CA LEU A 159 -0.09 -32.97 2.22
C LEU A 159 -1.45 -33.41 2.80
N ASN A 160 -2.11 -34.32 2.07
CA ASN A 160 -3.33 -34.99 2.52
C ASN A 160 -3.02 -36.01 3.63
N ARG A 161 -2.64 -35.52 4.81
CA ARG A 161 -2.75 -36.28 6.06
C ARG A 161 -4.23 -36.27 6.46
N PRO A 162 -4.97 -37.39 6.37
CA PRO A 162 -6.27 -37.46 7.00
C PRO A 162 -6.10 -37.18 8.50
N ALA A 163 -7.01 -36.39 9.07
CA ALA A 163 -7.08 -36.27 10.53
C ALA A 163 -7.24 -37.68 11.12
N PRO A 164 -6.60 -38.00 12.25
CA PRO A 164 -6.69 -39.34 12.83
C PRO A 164 -8.15 -39.64 13.18
N SER A 165 -8.81 -40.44 12.35
CA SER A 165 -10.11 -41.01 12.67
C SER A 165 -9.94 -41.88 13.91
N ASN A 166 -10.67 -41.56 14.98
CA ASN A 166 -10.63 -42.31 16.23
C ASN A 166 -11.38 -43.66 16.12
N THR A 167 -11.11 -44.41 15.06
CA THR A 167 -11.50 -45.81 14.83
C THR A 167 -10.66 -46.72 15.74
N GLY A 168 -10.93 -46.63 17.05
CA GLY A 168 -10.08 -47.15 18.13
C GLY A 168 -10.85 -47.79 19.29
N LYS A 169 -11.90 -48.56 19.00
CA LYS A 169 -12.73 -49.37 19.93
C LYS A 169 -13.53 -48.60 21.00
N SER A 170 -14.85 -48.60 20.86
CA SER A 170 -15.69 -49.35 21.82
C SER A 170 -17.08 -49.68 21.22
N THR A 171 -17.36 -50.99 21.17
CA THR A 171 -18.65 -51.71 21.32
C THR A 171 -19.95 -51.09 20.79
N GLY A 172 -20.69 -51.88 20.01
CA GLY A 172 -21.93 -51.46 19.34
C GLY A 172 -23.18 -51.32 20.20
N ILE A 173 -24.22 -50.76 19.57
CA ILE A 173 -25.56 -50.50 20.10
C ILE A 173 -26.41 -51.79 20.12
N PRO A 174 -27.06 -52.14 21.25
CA PRO A 174 -28.36 -52.82 21.27
C PRO A 174 -29.51 -51.81 21.55
N PRO A 175 -30.76 -52.11 21.15
CA PRO A 175 -31.82 -51.10 21.02
C PRO A 175 -32.59 -50.75 22.31
N VAL A 176 -33.33 -49.65 22.22
CA VAL A 176 -34.28 -49.13 23.23
C VAL A 176 -35.48 -50.06 23.42
N PRO A 177 -35.96 -50.20 24.67
CA PRO A 177 -37.40 -50.22 24.92
C PRO A 177 -37.84 -49.11 25.90
N THR A 178 -38.96 -48.45 25.58
CA THR A 178 -39.61 -47.43 26.41
C THR A 178 -40.22 -48.04 27.68
N THR A 179 -40.11 -47.36 28.83
CA THR A 179 -41.03 -47.55 29.98
C THR A 179 -41.27 -46.21 30.69
N LEU A 180 -42.49 -46.04 31.21
CA LEU A 180 -43.05 -44.79 31.72
C LEU A 180 -42.73 -44.57 33.22
N ALA A 181 -42.18 -43.41 33.60
CA ALA A 181 -42.14 -42.96 35.00
C ALA A 181 -42.08 -41.43 35.14
N LYS A 182 -42.89 -40.87 36.04
CA LYS A 182 -43.03 -39.44 36.39
C LYS A 182 -43.58 -39.36 37.83
N PRO A 183 -43.28 -38.32 38.65
CA PRO A 183 -42.06 -37.50 38.76
C PRO A 183 -41.42 -37.68 40.15
N SER A 184 -40.36 -36.92 40.46
CA SER A 184 -40.23 -36.36 41.83
C SER A 184 -39.41 -35.06 41.80
N VAL A 185 -39.69 -34.18 42.75
CA VAL A 185 -39.07 -32.85 42.88
C VAL A 185 -38.07 -32.87 44.03
N LYS A 186 -36.86 -32.35 43.78
CA LYS A 186 -36.17 -31.57 44.81
C LYS A 186 -35.44 -30.40 44.16
N ILE A 187 -36.03 -29.21 44.27
CA ILE A 187 -35.32 -27.94 44.07
C ILE A 187 -34.62 -27.67 45.40
N GLU A 188 -33.30 -27.54 45.38
CA GLU A 188 -32.53 -27.09 46.53
C GLU A 188 -31.39 -26.20 46.03
N GLU A 189 -31.18 -25.09 46.72
CA GLU A 189 -30.50 -23.91 46.21
C GLU A 189 -28.98 -24.00 46.45
N VAL A 190 -28.20 -24.18 45.37
CA VAL A 190 -26.73 -24.28 45.46
C VAL A 190 -26.07 -23.01 44.88
N LEU A 191 -26.17 -21.92 45.65
CA LEU A 191 -25.29 -20.77 45.50
C LEU A 191 -23.86 -21.19 45.90
N SER A 192 -23.02 -21.57 44.93
CA SER A 192 -21.62 -21.94 45.19
C SER A 192 -20.70 -21.59 44.01
N ILE A 193 -19.99 -20.47 44.14
CA ILE A 193 -19.04 -19.97 43.15
C ILE A 193 -17.75 -20.82 43.20
N SER A 194 -17.66 -21.85 42.36
CA SER A 194 -16.44 -22.64 42.21
C SER A 194 -15.44 -21.95 41.27
N ARG A 195 -14.71 -20.95 41.81
CA ARG A 195 -13.54 -20.37 41.15
C ARG A 195 -12.41 -21.40 41.12
N SER A 196 -12.24 -22.10 40.00
CA SER A 196 -11.07 -22.95 39.72
C SER A 196 -9.80 -22.10 39.51
N ALA A 197 -9.27 -21.55 40.60
CA ALA A 197 -8.06 -20.73 40.61
C ALA A 197 -6.81 -21.63 40.61
N GLY A 198 -6.53 -22.26 39.47
CA GLY A 198 -5.37 -23.14 39.26
C GLY A 198 -4.02 -22.41 39.36
N LYS A 199 -3.54 -22.18 40.58
CA LYS A 199 -2.24 -21.55 40.87
C LYS A 199 -1.06 -22.47 40.49
N GLN A 200 -0.69 -22.53 39.21
CA GLN A 200 0.62 -23.07 38.83
C GLN A 200 1.73 -22.14 39.34
N THR A 201 2.35 -22.49 40.47
CA THR A 201 3.56 -21.83 40.97
C THR A 201 4.77 -22.23 40.11
N ARG A 202 4.86 -21.70 38.88
CA ARG A 202 5.99 -21.89 37.97
C ARG A 202 7.23 -21.19 38.55
N ARG A 203 7.95 -21.91 39.40
CA ARG A 203 9.12 -21.46 40.17
C ARG A 203 10.14 -20.79 39.24
N TRP A 204 10.17 -19.46 39.24
CA TRP A 204 10.95 -18.65 38.30
C TRP A 204 12.44 -18.72 38.68
N VAL A 205 13.17 -19.64 38.05
CA VAL A 205 14.61 -19.79 38.26
C VAL A 205 15.32 -18.68 37.50
N ILE A 206 15.66 -17.59 38.19
CA ILE A 206 16.38 -16.45 37.63
C ILE A 206 17.72 -16.97 37.04
N PRO A 207 18.03 -16.69 35.76
CA PRO A 207 19.25 -17.20 35.14
C PRO A 207 20.50 -16.65 35.83
N ARG A 208 21.45 -17.53 36.14
CA ARG A 208 22.61 -17.21 37.00
C ARG A 208 23.52 -16.10 36.45
N TRP A 209 23.40 -15.70 35.17
CA TRP A 209 24.11 -14.52 34.65
C TRP A 209 23.65 -13.22 35.32
N LEU A 210 22.39 -13.13 35.77
CA LEU A 210 21.83 -11.85 36.26
C LEU A 210 22.53 -11.36 37.53
N TRP A 211 23.00 -12.31 38.36
CA TRP A 211 23.83 -12.06 39.55
C TRP A 211 25.25 -11.58 39.23
N TRP A 212 25.74 -11.74 37.99
CA TRP A 212 27.03 -11.21 37.53
C TRP A 212 26.86 -9.87 36.81
N VAL A 213 25.76 -9.68 36.07
CA VAL A 213 25.44 -8.40 35.42
C VAL A 213 25.18 -7.29 36.43
N LEU A 214 24.48 -7.57 37.54
CA LEU A 214 24.16 -6.56 38.56
C LEU A 214 25.41 -5.90 39.20
N PRO A 215 26.42 -6.62 39.73
CA PRO A 215 27.61 -5.99 40.28
C PRO A 215 28.48 -5.30 39.22
N ILE A 216 28.51 -5.78 37.97
CA ILE A 216 29.21 -5.10 36.87
C ILE A 216 28.54 -3.75 36.55
N LEU A 217 27.21 -3.72 36.49
CA LEU A 217 26.43 -2.49 36.29
C LEU A 217 26.65 -1.50 37.45
N LEU A 218 26.64 -1.99 38.69
CA LEU A 218 26.85 -1.16 39.89
C LEU A 218 28.28 -0.60 39.95
N LEU A 219 29.28 -1.40 39.58
CA LEU A 219 30.68 -0.95 39.41
C LEU A 219 30.82 0.12 38.32
N PHE A 220 30.12 -0.03 37.19
CA PHE A 220 30.14 0.95 36.10
C PHE A 220 29.48 2.27 36.50
N ILE A 221 28.35 2.22 37.20
CA ILE A 221 27.67 3.40 37.78
C ILE A 221 28.58 4.08 38.80
N LEU A 222 29.24 3.32 39.68
CA LEU A 222 30.21 3.85 40.64
C LEU A 222 31.39 4.55 39.95
N LEU A 223 31.94 3.96 38.88
CA LEU A 223 33.00 4.58 38.05
C LEU A 223 32.53 5.86 37.33
N MET A 224 31.27 5.94 36.92
CA MET A 224 30.69 7.17 36.37
C MET A 224 30.53 8.26 37.44
N LEU A 225 30.07 7.90 38.64
CA LEU A 225 29.94 8.83 39.76
C LEU A 225 31.30 9.37 40.24
N LEU A 226 32.33 8.52 40.35
CA LEU A 226 33.68 8.97 40.69
C LEU A 226 34.29 9.87 39.61
N ARG A 227 33.94 9.69 38.32
CA ARG A 227 34.33 10.61 37.25
C ARG A 227 33.69 12.01 37.36
N GLY A 228 32.62 12.17 38.15
CA GLY A 228 32.06 13.49 38.48
C GLY A 228 32.94 14.33 39.40
N CYS A 229 33.97 13.75 40.05
CA CYS A 229 34.80 14.42 41.05
C CYS A 229 36.22 14.79 40.56
N VAL A 230 36.49 14.74 39.25
CA VAL A 230 37.81 15.08 38.69
C VAL A 230 37.69 16.26 37.73
N PRO A 231 38.25 17.45 38.05
CA PRO A 231 38.12 18.61 37.18
C PRO A 231 39.02 18.47 35.94
N ASN A 232 38.39 18.49 34.78
CA ASN A 232 38.96 18.88 33.48
C ASN A 232 40.20 18.10 32.97
N TRP A 233 40.01 16.87 32.49
CA TRP A 233 40.96 16.23 31.56
C TRP A 233 40.46 16.34 30.12
N TYR A 234 40.84 17.41 29.42
CA TYR A 234 40.61 17.57 27.98
C TYR A 234 41.52 16.60 27.19
N PHE A 235 40.95 15.79 26.31
CA PHE A 235 41.72 15.03 25.31
C PHE A 235 40.90 14.86 24.02
N TRP A 236 41.59 14.83 22.88
CA TRP A 236 41.03 14.91 21.52
C TRP A 236 40.34 16.25 21.22
N GLY A 237 41.15 17.23 20.81
CA GLY A 237 40.69 18.58 20.49
C GLY A 237 40.19 18.73 19.05
N VAL A 238 39.11 19.49 18.89
CA VAL A 238 38.74 20.18 17.65
C VAL A 238 38.39 21.62 18.03
N SER A 239 39.18 22.59 17.59
CA SER A 239 38.98 24.01 17.92
C SER A 239 38.14 24.72 16.85
N PRO A 240 36.96 25.26 17.17
CA PRO A 240 36.23 26.15 16.28
C PRO A 240 36.83 27.57 16.37
N SER A 241 37.86 27.85 15.59
CA SER A 241 38.50 29.17 15.56
C SER A 241 37.57 30.23 14.95
N THR A 242 36.90 30.99 15.81
CA THR A 242 36.15 32.20 15.45
C THR A 242 37.08 33.23 14.82
N HIS A 243 36.79 33.70 13.60
CA HIS A 243 37.52 34.82 13.00
C HIS A 243 37.23 36.12 13.75
N LEU A 244 38.23 36.61 14.49
CA LEU A 244 38.14 37.81 15.31
C LEU A 244 38.53 39.04 14.48
N VAL A 245 37.66 40.06 14.47
CA VAL A 245 37.86 41.30 13.71
C VAL A 245 38.91 42.19 14.41
N SER A 246 39.97 42.54 13.68
CA SER A 246 40.97 43.56 14.07
C SER A 246 40.82 44.82 13.22
N LYS A 247 41.20 45.98 13.77
CA LYS A 247 40.83 47.31 13.28
C LYS A 247 41.98 48.07 12.58
N LEU A 248 41.57 48.93 11.63
CA LEU A 248 42.22 50.19 11.18
C LEU A 248 43.56 50.10 10.39
N PRO A 249 43.94 51.14 9.61
CA PRO A 249 43.23 52.39 9.32
C PRO A 249 42.95 52.70 7.82
N MET A 250 41.95 53.57 7.66
CA MET A 250 41.63 54.47 6.54
C MET A 250 42.79 54.99 5.67
N GLN A 251 42.58 55.03 4.34
CA GLN A 251 43.16 56.08 3.49
C GLN A 251 42.22 56.49 2.33
N GLU A 252 42.09 57.81 2.18
CA GLU A 252 41.35 58.65 1.22
C GLU A 252 42.15 58.78 -0.11
N GLU A 253 41.65 59.13 -1.31
CA GLU A 253 40.40 59.77 -1.79
C GLU A 253 39.84 58.95 -3.02
N LYS A 254 39.42 59.36 -4.26
CA LYS A 254 39.17 60.63 -5.01
C LYS A 254 38.15 60.35 -6.17
N ASN A 255 37.06 61.13 -6.31
CA ASN A 255 36.34 61.61 -7.55
C ASN A 255 35.98 60.63 -8.74
N LEU A 256 35.02 60.86 -9.66
CA LEU A 256 33.85 61.76 -9.82
C LEU A 256 33.05 61.46 -11.13
N GLN A 257 31.70 61.43 -11.07
CA GLN A 257 30.73 61.49 -12.22
C GLN A 257 30.83 60.37 -13.31
N ASP A 258 29.89 60.16 -14.24
CA ASP A 258 28.58 60.78 -14.57
C ASP A 258 27.51 59.68 -14.85
N GLY A 259 26.19 59.92 -14.91
CA GLY A 259 25.52 60.47 -16.11
C GLY A 259 24.87 59.40 -17.02
N LYS A 260 23.92 58.57 -16.53
CA LYS A 260 22.46 58.75 -16.71
C LYS A 260 21.88 58.48 -18.13
N ARG A 261 21.19 57.33 -18.28
CA ARG A 261 20.05 56.93 -19.18
C ARG A 261 19.93 57.53 -20.62
N ILE A 262 19.51 56.70 -21.61
CA ILE A 262 18.21 56.79 -22.37
C ILE A 262 18.18 55.95 -23.68
N LEU A 263 17.06 55.23 -23.90
CA LEU A 263 16.45 54.67 -25.15
C LEU A 263 17.20 53.69 -26.11
N LEU A 264 16.38 52.97 -26.90
CA LEU A 264 16.69 52.19 -28.11
C LEU A 264 16.15 52.94 -29.36
N PRO A 265 16.19 52.35 -30.58
CA PRO A 265 17.30 51.82 -31.38
C PRO A 265 17.58 52.80 -32.58
N PRO A 266 18.31 52.41 -33.66
CA PRO A 266 17.61 51.83 -34.82
C PRO A 266 18.46 50.82 -35.66
N GLU A 267 18.08 50.67 -36.93
CA GLU A 267 18.44 49.62 -37.91
C GLU A 267 19.24 50.19 -39.11
N ILE A 268 19.95 49.34 -39.89
CA ILE A 268 20.07 49.33 -41.38
C ILE A 268 21.27 48.48 -41.86
N ALA A 269 21.15 47.88 -43.05
CA ALA A 269 22.06 46.89 -43.64
C ALA A 269 23.15 47.47 -44.58
N VAL A 270 24.08 46.61 -45.05
CA VAL A 270 24.78 46.72 -46.34
C VAL A 270 25.27 45.32 -46.79
N SER A 271 25.35 45.11 -48.11
CA SER A 271 25.79 43.90 -48.84
C SER A 271 26.57 44.34 -50.10
N PRO A 272 27.06 43.47 -51.02
CA PRO A 272 27.20 42.00 -51.03
C PRO A 272 28.74 41.70 -51.01
N PRO A 273 29.44 40.95 -51.90
CA PRO A 273 29.11 39.89 -52.87
C PRO A 273 30.07 38.66 -52.84
N GLU A 274 30.05 37.85 -53.91
CA GLU A 274 31.09 36.89 -54.38
C GLU A 274 31.34 35.59 -53.55
N THR A 275 31.58 34.41 -54.14
CA THR A 275 31.30 33.94 -55.53
C THR A 275 31.36 32.40 -55.65
N ASN A 276 31.06 31.87 -56.84
CA ASN A 276 31.20 30.48 -57.34
C ASN A 276 30.35 29.32 -56.73
N THR A 277 29.32 28.91 -57.49
CA THR A 277 29.08 27.57 -58.12
C THR A 277 29.46 26.27 -57.36
N ILE A 278 28.70 25.15 -57.37
CA ILE A 278 28.00 24.45 -58.48
C ILE A 278 26.69 23.72 -58.00
N ASP A 279 25.67 23.67 -58.86
CA ASP A 279 24.46 22.79 -58.97
C ASP A 279 23.64 22.38 -57.71
N ALA A 280 22.31 22.57 -57.56
CA ALA A 280 21.17 22.88 -58.46
C ALA A 280 20.68 21.71 -59.37
N MET A 281 19.38 21.42 -59.58
CA MET A 281 18.14 21.93 -58.96
C MET A 281 16.95 20.94 -59.11
N ASN A 282 15.84 21.24 -58.43
CA ASN A 282 14.47 20.70 -58.57
C ASN A 282 13.90 20.77 -60.02
N PRO A 283 12.77 20.12 -60.36
CA PRO A 283 11.54 20.94 -60.52
C PRO A 283 10.18 20.23 -60.22
N THR A 284 9.09 20.93 -60.53
CA THR A 284 7.73 20.76 -59.97
C THR A 284 6.61 20.60 -61.02
N LEU A 285 5.53 19.89 -60.66
CA LEU A 285 4.11 20.17 -60.97
C LEU A 285 3.53 19.97 -62.42
N SER A 286 2.28 19.43 -62.47
CA SER A 286 1.14 19.80 -63.35
C SER A 286 0.62 18.84 -64.48
N THR A 287 -0.71 18.61 -64.47
CA THR A 287 -1.67 18.60 -65.64
C THR A 287 -1.95 17.36 -66.54
N GLN A 288 -3.07 16.67 -66.21
CA GLN A 288 -4.25 16.24 -67.06
C GLN A 288 -4.21 15.26 -68.28
N LEU A 289 -5.38 14.59 -68.47
CA LEU A 289 -6.12 14.21 -69.72
C LEU A 289 -5.95 12.83 -70.44
N ASN A 290 -6.75 11.85 -69.97
CA ASN A 290 -7.59 10.79 -70.63
C ASN A 290 -7.37 10.19 -72.05
N LEU A 291 -7.38 8.83 -72.08
CA LEU A 291 -7.97 7.86 -73.07
C LEU A 291 -7.45 7.81 -74.54
N PRO A 292 -7.70 6.72 -75.33
CA PRO A 292 -8.40 5.44 -75.08
C PRO A 292 -7.42 4.20 -75.18
N THR A 293 -7.70 2.93 -75.52
CA THR A 293 -8.83 2.17 -76.13
C THR A 293 -8.76 0.65 -75.80
N THR A 294 -9.83 -0.12 -76.04
CA THR A 294 -9.95 -1.61 -75.97
C THR A 294 -9.95 -2.26 -77.38
N PRO A 295 -9.65 -3.58 -77.62
CA PRO A 295 -10.46 -4.78 -77.24
C PRO A 295 -9.61 -5.95 -76.65
N THR A 296 -10.05 -7.13 -76.14
CA THR A 296 -11.32 -7.91 -75.96
C THR A 296 -11.26 -9.32 -76.59
N VAL A 297 -10.93 -10.34 -75.79
CA VAL A 297 -11.29 -11.80 -75.90
C VAL A 297 -11.26 -12.31 -74.44
N GLY A 298 -12.25 -12.99 -73.83
CA GLY A 298 -12.78 -14.35 -74.10
C GLY A 298 -11.93 -15.42 -73.37
N LEU A 299 -12.42 -16.32 -72.51
CA LEU A 299 -13.80 -16.81 -72.27
C LEU A 299 -14.02 -17.33 -70.81
N ASN A 300 -15.29 -17.41 -70.41
CA ASN A 300 -15.92 -17.89 -69.13
C ASN A 300 -15.24 -19.11 -68.43
N SER A 301 -15.32 -19.34 -67.11
CA SER A 301 -16.60 -19.50 -66.35
C SER A 301 -16.49 -19.51 -64.79
N THR A 302 -17.48 -18.88 -64.14
CA THR A 302 -18.23 -19.31 -62.94
C THR A 302 -17.52 -20.00 -61.75
N SER A 303 -17.30 -19.27 -60.64
CA SER A 303 -18.10 -19.39 -59.40
C SER A 303 -17.62 -18.40 -58.34
N GLY A 304 -18.50 -17.89 -57.47
CA GLY A 304 -18.22 -16.75 -56.59
C GLY A 304 -17.96 -17.09 -55.12
N LYS A 305 -16.86 -16.54 -54.56
CA LYS A 305 -16.81 -16.10 -53.15
C LYS A 305 -15.84 -14.92 -53.00
N VAL A 306 -16.08 -14.06 -52.01
CA VAL A 306 -15.58 -12.68 -51.98
C VAL A 306 -14.35 -12.51 -51.08
N SER A 307 -13.31 -11.86 -51.64
CA SER A 307 -12.15 -11.19 -51.03
C SER A 307 -11.33 -11.86 -49.90
N ILE A 308 -10.04 -12.02 -50.19
CA ILE A 308 -8.91 -12.09 -49.24
C ILE A 308 -8.08 -10.83 -49.53
N PRO A 309 -7.70 -9.99 -48.54
CA PRO A 309 -6.34 -10.10 -48.00
C PRO A 309 -6.15 -9.73 -46.50
N SER A 310 -5.27 -10.47 -45.83
CA SER A 310 -4.44 -9.92 -44.74
C SER A 310 -3.33 -9.05 -45.35
N PRO A 311 -2.82 -8.00 -44.67
CA PRO A 311 -1.75 -8.28 -43.70
C PRO A 311 -1.72 -7.37 -42.45
N LEU A 312 -1.04 -7.91 -41.43
CA LEU A 312 -0.19 -7.23 -40.44
C LEU A 312 -0.59 -5.84 -39.89
N SER A 313 -0.83 -5.77 -38.58
CA SER A 313 -0.56 -4.58 -37.78
C SER A 313 -0.07 -4.97 -36.38
N THR A 314 0.83 -4.16 -35.84
CA THR A 314 1.61 -4.45 -34.62
C THR A 314 0.75 -4.45 -33.37
N VAL A 315 0.99 -5.37 -32.43
CA VAL A 315 0.44 -5.26 -31.08
C VAL A 315 1.11 -4.08 -30.38
N ASP A 316 0.31 -3.06 -30.11
CA ASP A 316 0.75 -1.84 -29.44
C ASP A 316 1.28 -2.16 -28.03
N ASN A 317 2.53 -1.77 -27.76
CA ASN A 317 3.21 -1.94 -26.48
C ASN A 317 3.14 -0.67 -25.62
N THR A 318 2.13 0.18 -25.85
CA THR A 318 1.78 1.30 -24.98
C THR A 318 1.54 0.81 -23.55
N PRO A 319 2.22 1.38 -22.54
CA PRO A 319 1.99 1.01 -21.14
C PRO A 319 0.54 1.29 -20.75
N PRO A 320 -0.17 0.35 -20.08
CA PRO A 320 -1.47 0.66 -19.51
C PRO A 320 -1.28 1.71 -18.42
N VAL A 321 -1.85 2.91 -18.67
CA VAL A 321 -2.01 3.95 -17.66
C VAL A 321 -2.68 3.34 -16.44
N LEU A 322 -2.23 3.72 -15.25
CA LEU A 322 -2.75 3.21 -13.98
C LEU A 322 -4.15 3.78 -13.72
N LEU A 323 -5.17 3.28 -14.43
CA LEU A 323 -6.59 3.65 -14.26
C LEU A 323 -7.09 3.18 -12.90
N LYS A 324 -6.77 3.97 -11.88
CA LYS A 324 -7.08 3.75 -10.49
C LYS A 324 -8.57 4.03 -10.27
N VAL A 325 -9.37 2.96 -10.34
CA VAL A 325 -10.81 3.02 -10.09
C VAL A 325 -11.07 3.75 -8.75
N PRO A 326 -11.84 4.86 -8.74
CA PRO A 326 -12.19 5.53 -7.51
C PRO A 326 -13.12 4.62 -6.70
N SER A 327 -12.77 4.35 -5.44
CA SER A 327 -13.79 3.91 -4.48
C SER A 327 -14.79 5.04 -4.29
N VAL A 328 -16.08 4.72 -4.13
CA VAL A 328 -17.18 5.72 -4.07
C VAL A 328 -16.90 6.84 -3.06
N ASP A 329 -16.25 6.50 -1.94
CA ASP A 329 -15.96 7.40 -0.82
C ASP A 329 -14.54 8.02 -0.89
N ALA A 330 -13.81 7.84 -1.99
CA ALA A 330 -12.50 8.45 -2.17
C ALA A 330 -12.60 9.99 -2.20
N LEU A 331 -11.58 10.67 -1.67
CA LEU A 331 -11.45 12.10 -1.92
C LEU A 331 -11.28 12.36 -3.43
N VAL A 332 -12.10 13.27 -3.96
CA VAL A 332 -12.01 13.83 -5.31
C VAL A 332 -12.03 15.34 -5.17
N ILE A 333 -11.02 16.03 -5.71
CA ILE A 333 -10.97 17.49 -5.80
C ILE A 333 -11.68 17.92 -7.09
N PRO A 334 -12.81 18.65 -7.03
CA PRO A 334 -13.54 19.08 -8.23
C PRO A 334 -12.82 20.19 -9.00
N ASP A 335 -12.92 20.21 -10.34
CA ASP A 335 -12.31 21.25 -11.19
C ASP A 335 -12.76 22.67 -10.82
N ASN A 336 -14.02 22.84 -10.43
CA ASN A 336 -14.54 24.13 -9.98
C ASN A 336 -13.96 24.59 -8.63
N ALA A 337 -13.47 23.66 -7.79
CA ALA A 337 -12.77 23.98 -6.55
C ALA A 337 -11.32 24.41 -6.86
N VAL A 338 -10.65 23.72 -7.78
CA VAL A 338 -9.34 24.13 -8.34
C VAL A 338 -9.39 25.54 -8.94
N GLN A 339 -10.41 25.83 -9.75
CA GLN A 339 -10.56 27.13 -10.43
C GLN A 339 -10.93 28.28 -9.49
N LYS A 340 -11.70 28.02 -8.42
CA LYS A 340 -12.19 29.05 -7.49
C LYS A 340 -11.37 29.17 -6.21
N GLY A 341 -10.46 28.23 -5.94
CA GLY A 341 -9.71 28.14 -4.70
C GLY A 341 -10.53 27.70 -3.47
N THR A 342 -11.71 27.11 -3.67
CA THR A 342 -12.62 26.70 -2.58
C THR A 342 -12.31 25.30 -2.06
N VAL A 343 -12.73 25.01 -0.83
CA VAL A 343 -12.44 23.73 -0.13
C VAL A 343 -13.69 23.06 0.44
N ASP A 344 -14.87 23.60 0.14
CA ASP A 344 -16.18 23.19 0.67
C ASP A 344 -16.51 21.71 0.42
N PHE A 345 -15.89 21.10 -0.60
CA PHE A 345 -15.99 19.67 -0.89
C PHE A 345 -15.41 18.78 0.23
N LEU A 346 -14.54 19.32 1.09
CA LEU A 346 -14.04 18.68 2.31
C LEU A 346 -15.00 18.77 3.50
N ASN A 347 -16.10 19.51 3.44
CA ASN A 347 -16.99 19.64 4.60
C ASN A 347 -17.54 18.26 5.01
N GLY A 348 -17.27 17.88 6.27
CA GLY A 348 -17.58 16.56 6.84
C GLY A 348 -16.40 15.88 7.55
N ARG A 349 -16.52 14.56 7.71
CA ARG A 349 -15.54 13.68 8.37
C ARG A 349 -14.79 12.83 7.34
N TRP A 350 -13.47 12.72 7.51
CA TRP A 350 -12.58 11.99 6.60
C TRP A 350 -11.53 11.18 7.36
N TYR A 351 -11.21 9.99 6.84
CA TYR A 351 -10.06 9.22 7.28
C TYR A 351 -8.93 9.28 6.26
N ALA A 352 -7.76 9.72 6.71
CA ALA A 352 -6.53 9.62 5.95
C ALA A 352 -5.72 8.42 6.48
N GLY A 353 -5.45 7.46 5.59
CA GLY A 353 -4.85 6.18 5.94
C GLY A 353 -4.27 5.44 4.74
N ALA A 354 -2.94 5.39 4.69
CA ALA A 354 -2.11 4.33 4.16
C ALA A 354 -0.65 4.69 4.49
N GLY A 355 0.19 3.72 4.87
CA GLY A 355 1.63 3.93 5.05
C GLY A 355 2.09 4.72 6.29
N ILE A 356 1.22 5.47 7.00
CA ILE A 356 1.60 6.10 8.28
C ILE A 356 1.82 5.01 9.34
N GLN A 357 2.90 5.13 10.11
CA GLN A 357 3.16 4.30 11.29
C GLN A 357 3.50 5.19 12.50
N ASP A 358 3.12 4.76 13.69
CA ASP A 358 3.58 5.35 14.94
C ASP A 358 5.09 5.07 15.11
N ILE A 359 5.91 6.12 15.16
CA ILE A 359 7.38 6.04 15.15
C ILE A 359 7.99 5.25 16.32
N ARG A 360 7.24 5.08 17.42
CA ARG A 360 7.70 4.42 18.65
C ARG A 360 7.29 2.94 18.69
N THR A 361 6.24 2.54 17.98
CA THR A 361 5.64 1.20 18.04
C THR A 361 5.57 0.46 16.70
N GLY A 362 5.79 1.15 15.57
CA GLY A 362 5.69 0.61 14.21
C GLY A 362 4.26 0.24 13.78
N LYS A 363 3.25 0.42 14.65
CA LYS A 363 1.85 0.13 14.33
C LYS A 363 1.32 1.09 13.26
N PRO A 364 0.45 0.63 12.34
CA PRO A 364 -0.27 1.52 11.43
C PRO A 364 -1.02 2.62 12.19
N LEU A 365 -0.97 3.85 11.68
CA LEU A 365 -1.68 4.99 12.24
C LEU A 365 -2.72 5.50 11.23
N ARG A 366 -3.87 5.95 11.73
CA ARG A 366 -4.93 6.61 10.95
C ARG A 366 -5.15 8.01 11.51
N LEU A 367 -5.33 8.98 10.62
CA LEU A 367 -5.72 10.34 10.98
C LEU A 367 -7.21 10.51 10.64
N MET A 368 -7.99 11.04 11.59
CA MET A 368 -9.37 11.47 11.37
C MET A 368 -9.39 12.99 11.26
N TYR A 369 -9.94 13.51 10.17
CA TYR A 369 -10.14 14.93 9.94
C TYR A 369 -11.63 15.27 10.07
N GLN A 370 -11.96 16.27 10.87
CA GLN A 370 -13.24 16.97 10.85
C GLN A 370 -12.97 18.35 10.22
N VAL A 371 -13.54 18.62 9.05
CA VAL A 371 -13.36 19.90 8.34
C VAL A 371 -14.71 20.58 8.10
N THR A 372 -14.74 21.90 8.26
CA THR A 372 -15.85 22.79 7.92
C THR A 372 -15.27 24.13 7.48
N ASP A 373 -15.61 24.56 6.26
CA ASP A 373 -15.26 25.86 5.66
C ASP A 373 -13.74 26.14 5.70
N GLY A 374 -12.97 25.10 5.38
CA GLY A 374 -11.51 25.13 5.31
C GLY A 374 -10.79 25.07 6.66
N LYS A 375 -11.49 24.83 7.77
CA LYS A 375 -10.86 24.70 9.10
C LYS A 375 -11.44 23.52 9.89
N GLY A 376 -10.75 23.12 10.95
CA GLY A 376 -11.26 22.14 11.90
C GLY A 376 -10.15 21.49 12.69
N PHE A 377 -10.26 20.18 12.93
CA PHE A 377 -9.29 19.42 13.72
C PHE A 377 -8.88 18.10 13.05
N VAL A 378 -7.63 17.71 13.26
CA VAL A 378 -7.11 16.36 13.01
C VAL A 378 -6.90 15.64 14.34
N GLU A 379 -7.49 14.46 14.49
CA GLU A 379 -7.27 13.56 15.63
C GLU A 379 -6.56 12.27 15.17
N MET A 380 -5.70 11.75 16.03
CA MET A 380 -5.15 10.40 15.94
C MET A 380 -5.29 9.68 17.27
N VAL A 381 -5.35 8.35 17.23
CA VAL A 381 -5.26 7.50 18.42
C VAL A 381 -4.02 6.62 18.29
N ARG A 382 -3.10 6.72 19.25
CA ARG A 382 -1.89 5.89 19.32
C ARG A 382 -2.23 4.46 19.71
N GLY A 383 -1.32 3.54 19.43
CA GLY A 383 -1.43 2.11 19.78
C GLY A 383 -1.44 1.79 21.28
N ASP A 384 -1.32 2.80 22.15
CA ASP A 384 -1.49 2.76 23.61
C ASP A 384 -2.78 3.47 24.09
N GLY A 385 -3.68 3.85 23.18
CA GLY A 385 -4.98 4.47 23.48
C GLY A 385 -4.93 5.99 23.72
N ILE A 386 -3.74 6.60 23.68
CA ILE A 386 -3.58 8.05 23.82
C ILE A 386 -4.09 8.75 22.56
N ARG A 387 -5.01 9.70 22.73
CA ARG A 387 -5.51 10.56 21.67
C ARG A 387 -4.60 11.77 21.54
N CYS A 388 -4.28 12.19 20.32
CA CYS A 388 -3.57 13.44 20.06
C CYS A 388 -4.35 14.25 19.01
N GLN A 389 -4.58 15.53 19.29
CA GLN A 389 -5.40 16.40 18.43
C GLN A 389 -4.69 17.73 18.11
N ALA A 390 -4.73 18.15 16.85
CA ALA A 390 -4.24 19.45 16.36
C ALA A 390 -5.35 20.16 15.56
N PRO A 391 -5.30 21.50 15.43
CA PRO A 391 -6.08 22.19 14.41
C PRO A 391 -5.59 21.80 13.01
N VAL A 392 -6.48 21.87 12.02
CA VAL A 392 -6.17 21.76 10.59
C VAL A 392 -6.70 22.97 9.84
N THR A 393 -5.94 23.47 8.87
CA THR A 393 -6.42 24.42 7.86
C THR A 393 -6.30 23.79 6.47
N ALA A 394 -7.39 23.76 5.70
CA ALA A 394 -7.40 23.28 4.33
C ALA A 394 -7.45 24.45 3.35
N ALA A 395 -6.57 24.43 2.34
CA ALA A 395 -6.47 25.47 1.31
C ALA A 395 -6.16 24.86 -0.07
N MET A 396 -6.58 25.55 -1.13
CA MET A 396 -6.14 25.26 -2.50
C MET A 396 -4.93 26.14 -2.85
N GLU A 397 -3.75 25.53 -2.96
CA GLU A 397 -2.49 26.20 -3.33
C GLU A 397 -1.97 25.65 -4.66
N SER A 398 -1.73 26.52 -5.64
CA SER A 398 -1.11 26.15 -6.94
C SER A 398 -1.76 24.95 -7.67
N GLY A 399 -3.09 24.83 -7.56
CA GLY A 399 -3.86 23.74 -8.16
C GLY A 399 -3.85 22.41 -7.39
N SER A 400 -3.22 22.37 -6.21
CA SER A 400 -3.27 21.24 -5.26
C SER A 400 -4.07 21.63 -4.03
N LEU A 401 -4.76 20.66 -3.43
CA LEU A 401 -5.30 20.77 -2.08
C LEU A 401 -4.16 20.54 -1.07
N LYS A 402 -4.13 21.34 -0.01
CA LYS A 402 -3.20 21.24 1.10
C LYS A 402 -3.98 21.24 2.41
N LEU A 403 -3.70 20.28 3.28
CA LEU A 403 -4.16 20.27 4.68
C LEU A 403 -2.93 20.55 5.55
N ASP A 404 -2.91 21.77 6.07
CA ASP A 404 -1.90 22.27 7.00
C ASP A 404 -2.21 21.78 8.41
N ASN A 405 -1.24 21.06 9.00
CA ASN A 405 -1.28 20.53 10.37
C ASN A 405 0.00 20.93 11.14
N HIS A 406 0.60 22.09 10.86
CA HIS A 406 1.92 22.46 11.42
C HIS A 406 1.97 22.59 12.95
N ASP A 407 0.82 22.78 13.62
CA ASP A 407 0.76 22.82 15.09
C ASP A 407 0.99 21.42 15.71
N GLU A 408 1.86 21.37 16.73
CA GLU A 408 2.06 20.15 17.52
C GLU A 408 0.77 19.70 18.23
N ALA A 409 0.23 18.56 17.80
CA ALA A 409 -0.95 17.94 18.38
C ALA A 409 -0.76 17.69 19.88
N LYS A 410 -1.75 18.08 20.69
CA LYS A 410 -1.72 17.86 22.14
C LYS A 410 -2.30 16.49 22.47
N CYS A 411 -1.54 15.69 23.20
CA CYS A 411 -1.90 14.33 23.54
C CYS A 411 -2.54 14.23 24.94
N SER A 412 -3.42 13.25 25.13
CA SER A 412 -4.14 13.04 26.40
C SER A 412 -3.28 12.56 27.57
N ASP A 413 -2.00 12.22 27.32
CA ASP A 413 -0.96 11.96 28.33
C ASP A 413 -0.13 13.22 28.66
N GLY A 414 -0.47 14.38 28.08
CA GLY A 414 0.28 15.62 28.22
C GLY A 414 1.51 15.73 27.30
N SER A 415 1.79 14.72 26.48
CA SER A 415 2.84 14.81 25.45
C SER A 415 2.38 15.61 24.23
N THR A 416 3.28 15.82 23.28
CA THR A 416 2.94 16.37 21.97
C THR A 416 3.31 15.40 20.83
N TYR A 417 2.70 15.59 19.67
CA TYR A 417 2.98 14.80 18.46
C TYR A 417 2.98 15.70 17.22
N THR A 418 4.05 15.65 16.42
CA THR A 418 4.13 16.37 15.14
C THR A 418 3.25 15.69 14.11
N MET A 419 2.22 16.38 13.62
CA MET A 419 1.37 15.87 12.53
C MET A 419 2.06 16.07 11.16
N PRO A 420 1.75 15.24 10.15
CA PRO A 420 2.22 15.47 8.79
C PRO A 420 1.33 16.50 8.09
N GLU A 421 1.92 17.43 7.33
CA GLU A 421 1.17 18.20 6.33
C GLU A 421 0.74 17.24 5.19
N VAL A 422 -0.45 17.42 4.61
CA VAL A 422 -0.95 16.57 3.53
C VAL A 422 -1.18 17.38 2.26
N ILE A 423 -0.60 16.94 1.14
CA ILE A 423 -0.77 17.55 -0.18
C ILE A 423 -1.49 16.55 -1.08
N CYS A 424 -2.58 16.97 -1.71
CA CYS A 424 -3.42 16.18 -2.60
C CYS A 424 -3.57 16.87 -3.96
N GLN A 425 -3.34 16.14 -5.04
CA GLN A 425 -3.42 16.66 -6.40
C GLN A 425 -4.27 15.71 -7.27
N SER A 426 -5.20 16.25 -8.06
CA SER A 426 -5.92 15.46 -9.07
C SER A 426 -5.09 15.26 -10.33
N ASP A 427 -5.13 14.06 -10.90
CA ASP A 427 -4.54 13.76 -12.20
C ASP A 427 -5.51 14.06 -13.37
N SER A 428 -5.04 13.85 -14.61
CA SER A 428 -5.84 14.04 -15.83
C SER A 428 -6.95 13.01 -16.04
N GLN A 429 -7.20 12.12 -15.08
CA GLN A 429 -8.33 11.18 -15.03
C GLN A 429 -9.30 11.51 -13.88
N GLY A 430 -9.10 12.64 -13.19
CA GLY A 430 -9.93 13.07 -12.06
C GLY A 430 -9.64 12.34 -10.74
N VAL A 431 -8.57 11.53 -10.69
CA VAL A 431 -8.22 10.77 -9.48
C VAL A 431 -7.30 11.62 -8.61
N THR A 432 -7.70 11.88 -7.37
CA THR A 432 -6.86 12.59 -6.41
C THR A 432 -5.82 11.66 -5.78
N ALA A 433 -4.55 12.02 -5.93
CA ALA A 433 -3.41 11.39 -5.29
C ALA A 433 -2.90 12.25 -4.12
N CYS A 434 -2.93 11.70 -2.91
CA CYS A 434 -2.47 12.38 -1.70
C CYS A 434 -1.11 11.86 -1.21
N LYS A 435 -0.31 12.76 -0.64
CA LYS A 435 0.98 12.49 -0.01
C LYS A 435 1.06 13.25 1.31
N GLY A 436 1.47 12.57 2.38
CA GLY A 436 1.81 13.23 3.64
C GLY A 436 3.31 13.56 3.69
N ARG A 437 3.68 14.62 4.41
CA ARG A 437 5.06 14.97 4.72
C ARG A 437 5.26 15.47 6.15
N TYR A 438 6.33 15.01 6.79
CA TYR A 438 6.82 15.57 8.07
C TYR A 438 7.95 16.60 7.89
N ASN A 439 8.58 16.60 6.72
CA ASN A 439 9.62 17.53 6.29
C ASN A 439 9.78 17.43 4.77
N GLU A 440 10.56 18.31 4.14
CA GLU A 440 10.75 18.38 2.68
C GLU A 440 11.30 17.09 2.03
N LYS A 441 11.95 16.21 2.80
CA LYS A 441 12.61 14.98 2.30
C LYS A 441 11.84 13.70 2.60
N THR A 442 10.80 13.77 3.45
CA THR A 442 10.02 12.60 3.88
C THR A 442 8.58 12.73 3.38
N LEU A 443 8.37 12.35 2.12
CA LEU A 443 7.05 12.22 1.49
C LEU A 443 6.62 10.75 1.49
N PHE A 444 5.37 10.47 1.89
CA PHE A 444 4.77 9.13 1.80
C PHE A 444 3.40 9.18 1.10
N PRO A 445 3.07 8.22 0.22
CA PRO A 445 1.75 8.18 -0.42
C PRO A 445 0.68 7.76 0.58
N MET A 446 -0.50 8.38 0.51
CA MET A 446 -1.62 8.05 1.38
C MET A 446 -2.96 8.07 0.64
N SER A 447 -3.98 7.42 1.20
CA SER A 447 -5.36 7.53 0.72
C SER A 447 -6.19 8.34 1.70
N ILE A 448 -7.13 9.14 1.19
CA ILE A 448 -8.14 9.84 1.99
C ILE A 448 -9.51 9.36 1.51
N LYS A 449 -10.37 8.99 2.46
CA LYS A 449 -11.76 8.58 2.23
C LYS A 449 -12.70 9.32 3.17
N ARG A 450 -13.93 9.59 2.72
CA ARG A 450 -14.98 10.11 3.58
C ARG A 450 -15.35 9.03 4.60
N GLU A 451 -15.78 9.43 5.79
CA GLU A 451 -16.45 8.49 6.70
C GLU A 451 -17.80 8.08 6.10
N ALA A 452 -18.13 6.79 6.14
CA ALA A 452 -19.45 6.31 5.75
C ALA A 452 -20.41 6.53 6.92
N ASP A 453 -21.57 7.13 6.65
CA ASP A 453 -22.64 7.39 7.62
C ASP A 453 -23.52 6.16 7.89
#